data_AF-A0A485KFF9-F1
#
_entry.id   AF-A0A485KFF9-F1
#
_cell.length_a   1.000
_cell.length_b   1.000
_cell.length_c   1.000
_cell.angle_alpha   90.00
_cell.angle_beta   90.00
_cell.angle_gamma   90.00
#
_symmetry.space_group_name_H-M   'P 1'
#
loop_
_entity.id
_entity.type
_entity.pdbx_description
1 polymer ?
#
loop_
_entity_poly.entity_id
_entity_poly.type
_entity_poly.pdbx_seq_one_letter_code
_entity_poly.pdbx_strand_id
1 'polypeptide(L)'
;MPDQMPRDYLAELTIQFPPTLSIDMKLTALASLVAVPAMAQTHITVNFPGNSGSEYTIRAPANLLACKSNTWNIGGSTYDGVTSCSVNSKAKISVIPFRCGNYTKKTNTDGINECDRCYYGWGEVVNGQIDPFWSQAEADAAKEPLSMYFVPQTISSLKNLRSCLMVSDKGLATLCDNVVRKALSSAGSAATCVKGSKSTPFAKPLSDNDRCAHYKIVNNQVVCQP
;
A
#
# COMPACT_ATOMS: atom_id res chain seq x y z
N MET A 1 19.45 -53.83 -13.47
CA MET A 1 18.48 -54.36 -14.46
C MET A 1 18.16 -55.79 -14.06
N PRO A 2 16.92 -56.28 -14.11
CA PRO A 2 15.61 -55.61 -14.29
C PRO A 2 14.62 -55.97 -13.14
N ASP A 3 13.71 -55.08 -12.76
CA ASP A 3 12.26 -55.01 -13.11
C ASP A 3 11.28 -55.71 -12.17
N GLN A 4 10.37 -54.86 -11.68
CA GLN A 4 8.91 -54.99 -11.56
C GLN A 4 8.25 -55.88 -10.49
N MET A 5 7.30 -55.19 -9.84
CA MET A 5 6.29 -55.65 -8.88
C MET A 5 5.40 -56.78 -9.41
N PRO A 6 4.55 -57.35 -8.55
CA PRO A 6 3.15 -56.96 -8.68
C PRO A 6 2.40 -56.64 -7.38
N ARG A 7 1.28 -55.99 -7.65
CA ARG A 7 0.20 -55.39 -6.88
C ARG A 7 -0.65 -56.32 -5.99
N ASP A 8 -1.24 -55.64 -4.99
CA ASP A 8 -2.62 -55.72 -4.49
C ASP A 8 -3.03 -56.60 -3.27
N TYR A 9 -3.40 -55.86 -2.20
CA TYR A 9 -4.63 -55.90 -1.38
C TYR A 9 -4.93 -56.97 -0.29
N LEU A 10 -5.07 -56.45 0.96
CA LEU A 10 -5.96 -56.82 2.10
C LEU A 10 -5.73 -58.19 2.79
N ALA A 11 -5.98 -58.44 4.08
CA ALA A 11 -6.77 -57.77 5.12
C ALA A 11 -6.40 -58.26 6.55
N GLU A 12 -6.95 -57.55 7.54
CA GLU A 12 -7.39 -57.98 8.89
C GLU A 12 -6.39 -58.30 10.02
N LEU A 13 -6.43 -57.48 11.08
CA LEU A 13 -6.14 -57.92 12.45
C LEU A 13 -7.18 -57.35 13.43
N THR A 14 -7.90 -58.26 14.07
CA THR A 14 -9.00 -58.07 15.03
C THR A 14 -8.48 -57.53 16.37
N ILE A 15 -9.17 -56.55 16.98
CA ILE A 15 -8.90 -56.09 18.35
C ILE A 15 -10.08 -56.51 19.25
N GLN A 16 -9.74 -57.10 20.40
CA GLN A 16 -10.63 -57.73 21.37
C GLN A 16 -10.89 -56.77 22.55
N PHE A 17 -12.16 -56.59 22.94
CA PHE A 17 -12.62 -55.77 24.08
C PHE A 17 -12.67 -56.58 25.40
N PRO A 18 -12.55 -55.90 26.58
CA PRO A 18 -13.18 -56.35 27.82
C PRO A 18 -14.24 -55.34 28.35
N PRO A 19 -15.05 -55.71 29.36
CA PRO A 19 -16.49 -55.48 29.35
C PRO A 19 -16.98 -54.28 30.18
N THR A 20 -18.25 -53.97 29.90
CA THR A 20 -19.15 -52.92 30.42
C THR A 20 -19.47 -53.00 31.91
N LEU A 21 -19.56 -51.82 32.56
CA LEU A 21 -20.45 -51.57 33.71
C LEU A 21 -21.14 -50.20 33.53
N SER A 22 -22.45 -50.19 33.74
CA SER A 22 -23.43 -49.12 33.46
C SER A 22 -23.17 -47.78 34.16
N ILE A 23 -23.27 -46.67 33.43
CA ILE A 23 -23.56 -45.33 33.99
C ILE A 23 -24.53 -44.59 33.06
N ASP A 24 -25.58 -44.07 33.70
CA ASP A 24 -26.64 -43.25 33.19
C ASP A 24 -26.21 -42.06 32.30
N MET A 25 -27.09 -41.80 31.35
CA MET A 25 -27.14 -40.65 30.46
C MET A 25 -27.24 -39.32 31.24
N LYS A 26 -26.13 -38.58 31.39
CA LYS A 26 -26.15 -37.11 31.44
C LYS A 26 -24.98 -36.49 30.69
N LEU A 27 -25.36 -35.91 29.56
CA LEU A 27 -24.64 -34.98 28.70
C LEU A 27 -23.99 -33.84 29.49
N THR A 28 -22.66 -33.70 29.46
CA THR A 28 -21.95 -32.42 29.63
C THR A 28 -20.48 -32.55 29.20
N ALA A 29 -20.26 -32.53 27.88
CA ALA A 29 -18.95 -32.23 27.33
C ALA A 29 -18.82 -30.71 27.16
N LEU A 30 -18.20 -30.03 28.12
CA LEU A 30 -17.71 -28.66 27.93
C LEU A 30 -16.38 -28.76 27.15
N ALA A 31 -16.49 -28.88 25.83
CA ALA A 31 -15.36 -28.59 24.95
C ALA A 31 -15.17 -27.07 24.93
N SER A 32 -14.18 -26.57 25.65
CA SER A 32 -13.75 -25.17 25.60
C SER A 32 -13.13 -24.89 24.22
N LEU A 33 -13.97 -24.64 23.23
CA LEU A 33 -13.58 -23.94 22.01
C LEU A 33 -13.15 -22.53 22.43
N VAL A 34 -11.85 -22.33 22.61
CA VAL A 34 -11.28 -20.98 22.63
C VAL A 34 -11.43 -20.47 21.19
N ALA A 35 -12.57 -19.87 20.90
CA ALA A 35 -12.74 -19.06 19.71
C ALA A 35 -11.74 -17.91 19.85
N VAL A 36 -10.57 -18.03 19.23
CA VAL A 36 -9.74 -16.87 18.95
C VAL A 36 -10.63 -15.97 18.10
N PRO A 37 -10.98 -14.75 18.54
CA PRO A 37 -11.71 -13.87 17.66
C PRO A 37 -10.80 -13.64 16.46
N ALA A 38 -11.25 -14.05 15.27
CA ALA A 38 -10.69 -13.53 14.04
C ALA A 38 -10.84 -12.02 14.16
N MET A 39 -9.76 -11.31 14.47
CA MET A 39 -9.78 -9.85 14.45
C MET A 39 -10.21 -9.49 13.04
N ALA A 40 -11.41 -8.93 12.89
CA ALA A 40 -11.90 -8.47 11.60
C ALA A 40 -10.81 -7.57 11.03
N GLN A 41 -10.24 -7.98 9.90
CA GLN A 41 -9.15 -7.24 9.25
C GLN A 41 -9.73 -5.89 8.85
N THR A 42 -9.46 -4.85 9.63
CA THR A 42 -10.02 -3.53 9.36
C THR A 42 -9.25 -2.92 8.19
N HIS A 43 -9.92 -2.81 7.05
CA HIS A 43 -9.35 -2.15 5.89
C HIS A 43 -9.19 -0.66 6.17
N ILE A 44 -8.09 -0.09 5.69
CA ILE A 44 -7.97 1.36 5.56
C ILE A 44 -8.55 1.70 4.20
N THR A 45 -9.57 2.57 4.17
CA THR A 45 -10.24 2.99 2.94
C THR A 45 -9.88 4.43 2.63
N VAL A 46 -9.71 4.74 1.35
CA VAL A 46 -9.58 6.09 0.84
C VAL A 46 -10.69 6.37 -0.17
N ASN A 47 -11.42 7.45 0.04
CA ASN A 47 -12.47 7.92 -0.87
C ASN A 47 -11.91 9.02 -1.76
N PHE A 48 -12.18 8.90 -3.06
CA PHE A 48 -11.84 9.92 -4.04
C PHE A 48 -12.91 11.02 -4.11
N PRO A 49 -12.52 12.26 -4.44
CA PRO A 49 -13.45 13.35 -4.63
C PRO A 49 -14.43 13.07 -5.79
N GLY A 50 -15.62 13.68 -5.73
CA GLY A 50 -16.59 13.67 -6.84
C GLY A 50 -17.23 12.32 -7.15
N ASN A 51 -17.35 11.43 -6.16
CA ASN A 51 -17.88 10.06 -6.32
C ASN A 51 -17.08 9.19 -7.31
N SER A 52 -15.79 9.47 -7.46
CA SER A 52 -14.89 8.72 -8.35
C SER A 52 -14.50 7.33 -7.83
N GLY A 53 -15.23 6.81 -6.84
CA GLY A 53 -14.96 5.54 -6.17
C GLY A 53 -14.05 5.64 -4.94
N SER A 54 -13.51 4.49 -4.54
CA SER A 54 -12.65 4.33 -3.37
C SER A 54 -11.66 3.19 -3.59
N GLU A 55 -10.52 3.27 -2.93
CA GLU A 55 -9.56 2.17 -2.80
C GLU A 55 -9.43 1.76 -1.34
N TYR A 56 -8.96 0.55 -1.08
CA TYR A 56 -8.67 0.08 0.26
C TYR A 56 -7.43 -0.82 0.32
N THR A 57 -6.83 -0.90 1.50
CA THR A 57 -5.74 -1.83 1.79
C THR A 57 -5.89 -2.47 3.16
N ILE A 58 -5.30 -3.65 3.32
CA ILE A 58 -5.11 -4.32 4.62
C ILE A 58 -3.78 -3.95 5.28
N ARG A 59 -2.86 -3.30 4.55
CA ARG A 59 -1.54 -2.92 5.06
C ARG A 59 -1.58 -1.56 5.74
N ALA A 60 -1.43 -1.56 7.06
CA ALA A 60 -1.39 -0.33 7.85
C ALA A 60 0.00 0.34 7.76
N PRO A 61 0.09 1.62 7.33
CA PRO A 61 1.31 2.38 7.43
C PRO A 61 1.79 2.55 8.88
N ALA A 62 3.10 2.55 9.07
CA ALA A 62 3.69 2.91 10.34
C ALA A 62 3.39 4.39 10.69
N ASN A 63 3.07 4.63 11.96
CA ASN A 63 2.77 5.97 12.50
C ASN A 63 1.61 6.69 11.80
N LEU A 64 0.72 5.98 11.09
CA LEU A 64 -0.51 6.59 10.60
C LEU A 64 -1.31 7.12 11.80
N LEU A 65 -1.71 8.39 11.73
CA LEU A 65 -2.54 9.01 12.74
C LEU A 65 -3.87 8.24 12.88
N ALA A 66 -4.31 8.01 14.12
CA ALA A 66 -5.53 7.26 14.37
C ALA A 66 -6.76 7.93 13.72
N CYS A 67 -7.49 7.17 12.91
CA CYS A 67 -8.77 7.55 12.33
C CYS A 67 -9.81 6.50 12.72
N LYS A 68 -10.77 6.87 13.58
CA LYS A 68 -11.73 5.91 14.17
C LYS A 68 -12.53 5.12 13.12
N SER A 69 -12.82 5.73 11.96
CA SER A 69 -13.52 5.08 10.85
C SER A 69 -12.62 4.25 9.93
N ASN A 70 -11.29 4.33 10.08
CA ASN A 70 -10.30 3.87 9.10
C ASN A 70 -10.53 4.37 7.67
N THR A 71 -11.38 5.38 7.49
CA THR A 71 -11.75 5.93 6.20
C THR A 71 -11.21 7.33 6.07
N TRP A 72 -10.54 7.58 4.96
CA TRP A 72 -9.88 8.82 4.64
C TRP A 72 -10.47 9.42 3.38
N ASN A 73 -10.63 10.73 3.33
CA ASN A 73 -11.15 11.46 2.19
C ASN A 73 -10.05 12.34 1.60
N ILE A 74 -9.74 12.16 0.32
CA ILE A 74 -8.79 13.00 -0.40
C ILE A 74 -9.48 14.33 -0.73
N GLY A 75 -8.88 15.44 -0.32
CA GLY A 75 -9.28 16.77 -0.78
C GLY A 75 -8.69 17.10 -2.15
N GLY A 76 -9.33 17.98 -2.93
CA GLY A 76 -8.80 18.40 -4.23
C GLY A 76 -9.12 17.39 -5.34
N SER A 77 -8.09 16.91 -6.04
CA SER A 77 -8.22 15.98 -7.17
C SER A 77 -7.91 14.54 -6.77
N THR A 78 -8.49 13.59 -7.50
CA THR A 78 -8.15 12.16 -7.39
C THR A 78 -6.63 12.00 -7.44
N TYR A 79 -6.07 11.28 -6.46
CA TYR A 79 -4.63 11.02 -6.29
C TYR A 79 -3.72 12.21 -5.93
N ASP A 80 -4.20 13.45 -5.97
CA ASP A 80 -3.34 14.64 -5.81
C ASP A 80 -4.00 15.64 -4.86
N GLY A 81 -3.83 15.38 -3.56
CA GLY A 81 -4.63 16.00 -2.50
C GLY A 81 -4.16 15.73 -1.07
N VAL A 82 -4.34 16.70 -0.18
CA VAL A 82 -4.21 16.48 1.27
C VAL A 82 -5.41 15.66 1.73
N THR A 83 -5.13 14.60 2.49
CA THR A 83 -6.12 13.61 2.87
C THR A 83 -6.52 13.79 4.34
N SER A 84 -7.80 13.63 4.66
CA SER A 84 -8.33 13.86 6.01
C SER A 84 -9.20 12.69 6.50
N CYS A 85 -9.20 12.42 7.80
CA CYS A 85 -10.04 11.36 8.36
C CYS A 85 -11.52 11.71 8.22
N SER A 86 -12.36 10.76 7.78
CA SER A 86 -13.75 11.02 7.40
C SER A 86 -14.63 11.51 8.55
N VAL A 87 -14.32 11.07 9.78
CA VAL A 87 -15.06 11.44 11.00
C VAL A 87 -14.34 12.50 11.84
N ASN A 88 -13.14 12.93 11.42
CA ASN A 88 -12.37 13.98 12.07
C ASN A 88 -11.48 14.71 11.06
N SER A 89 -12.00 15.76 10.45
CA SER A 89 -11.29 16.53 9.42
C SER A 89 -10.07 17.31 9.93
N LYS A 90 -9.84 17.36 11.26
CA LYS A 90 -8.60 17.91 11.84
C LYS A 90 -7.42 16.95 11.68
N ALA A 91 -7.66 15.64 11.63
CA ALA A 91 -6.65 14.65 11.37
C ALA A 91 -6.33 14.63 9.87
N LYS A 92 -5.16 15.16 9.49
CA LYS A 92 -4.73 15.30 8.09
C LYS A 92 -3.41 14.60 7.84
N ILE A 93 -3.26 14.06 6.63
CA ILE A 93 -2.05 13.42 6.12
C ILE A 93 -1.75 13.93 4.72
N SER A 94 -0.48 13.89 4.31
CA SER A 94 -0.03 14.53 3.07
C SER A 94 -0.47 13.85 1.77
N VAL A 95 -0.86 12.57 1.83
CA VAL A 95 -1.16 11.72 0.68
C VAL A 95 -2.23 10.68 0.98
N ILE A 96 -2.61 9.90 -0.03
CA ILE A 96 -3.30 8.63 0.14
C ILE A 96 -2.54 7.73 1.12
N PRO A 97 -3.21 7.16 2.14
CA PRO A 97 -2.59 6.32 3.16
C PRO A 97 -1.68 5.22 2.60
N PHE A 98 -2.04 4.63 1.46
CA PHE A 98 -1.40 3.44 0.92
C PHE A 98 -0.07 3.71 0.20
N ARG A 99 0.31 4.98 0.05
CA ARG A 99 1.57 5.37 -0.62
C ARG A 99 2.70 5.59 0.36
N CYS A 100 2.34 5.98 1.57
CA CYS A 100 3.28 6.21 2.63
C CYS A 100 3.41 4.95 3.46
N GLY A 101 4.61 4.38 3.52
CA GLY A 101 4.88 3.28 4.44
C GLY A 101 5.08 3.76 5.87
N ASN A 102 5.69 4.95 6.05
CA ASN A 102 5.97 5.51 7.36
C ASN A 102 5.67 7.00 7.40
N TYR A 103 4.71 7.39 8.24
CA TYR A 103 4.43 8.78 8.51
C TYR A 103 5.34 9.35 9.60
N THR A 104 5.49 10.67 9.57
CA THR A 104 6.14 11.43 10.64
C THR A 104 5.43 11.24 11.98
N LYS A 105 6.16 11.29 13.10
CA LYS A 105 5.54 11.19 14.44
C LYS A 105 4.85 12.49 14.89
N LYS A 106 5.17 13.60 14.24
CA LYS A 106 4.67 14.94 14.56
C LYS A 106 4.16 15.58 13.28
N THR A 107 3.05 16.30 13.39
CA THR A 107 2.52 17.09 12.28
C THR A 107 3.43 18.28 11.98
N ASN A 108 3.39 18.75 10.74
CA ASN A 108 3.98 20.02 10.36
C ASN A 108 3.17 21.22 10.93
N THR A 109 3.58 22.45 10.59
CA THR A 109 2.95 23.68 11.07
C THR A 109 1.49 23.84 10.65
N ASP A 110 1.02 23.12 9.63
CA ASP A 110 -0.36 23.14 9.15
C ASP A 110 -1.22 22.01 9.74
N GLY A 111 -0.66 21.28 10.72
CA GLY A 111 -1.34 20.14 11.34
C GLY A 111 -1.42 18.91 10.45
N ILE A 112 -0.55 18.78 9.44
CA ILE A 112 -0.52 17.65 8.52
C ILE A 112 0.58 16.68 8.93
N ASN A 113 0.23 15.40 9.05
CA ASN A 113 1.18 14.31 9.24
C ASN A 113 1.82 13.96 7.89
N GLU A 114 3.09 14.32 7.72
CA GLU A 114 3.81 14.14 6.45
C GLU A 114 4.28 12.71 6.28
N CYS A 115 4.61 12.35 5.03
CA CYS A 115 5.23 11.06 4.75
C CYS A 115 6.76 11.14 4.90
N ASP A 116 7.31 10.29 5.76
CA ASP A 116 8.75 10.18 5.97
C ASP A 116 9.38 9.15 5.02
N ARG A 117 8.66 8.06 4.75
CA ARG A 117 9.10 7.01 3.83
C ARG A 117 7.93 6.46 3.01
N CYS A 118 8.09 6.49 1.70
CA CYS A 118 7.16 5.85 0.77
C CYS A 118 7.28 4.33 0.79
N TYR A 119 6.20 3.65 0.46
CA TYR A 119 6.30 2.28 -0.05
C TYR A 119 7.11 2.29 -1.37
N TYR A 120 7.54 1.13 -1.84
CA TYR A 120 8.23 0.98 -3.12
C TYR A 120 7.27 1.12 -4.31
N GLY A 121 6.13 0.45 -4.22
CA GLY A 121 5.10 0.42 -5.24
C GLY A 121 3.92 -0.40 -4.77
N TRP A 122 2.89 -0.48 -5.60
CA TRP A 122 1.71 -1.28 -5.30
C TRP A 122 1.31 -2.19 -6.46
N GLY A 123 0.61 -3.27 -6.14
CA GLY A 123 -0.14 -4.09 -7.08
C GLY A 123 -1.64 -3.90 -6.83
N GLU A 124 -2.45 -4.09 -7.87
CA GLU A 124 -3.90 -4.24 -7.71
C GLU A 124 -4.22 -5.73 -7.60
N VAL A 125 -4.81 -6.15 -6.47
CA VAL A 125 -5.07 -7.58 -6.19
C VAL A 125 -6.47 -7.97 -6.68
N VAL A 126 -7.46 -7.13 -6.38
CA VAL A 126 -8.83 -7.18 -6.89
C VAL A 126 -9.34 -5.75 -7.04
N ASN A 127 -10.46 -5.55 -7.74
CA ASN A 127 -11.00 -4.22 -8.02
C ASN A 127 -11.09 -3.35 -6.74
N GLY A 128 -10.28 -2.28 -6.69
CA GLY A 128 -10.21 -1.34 -5.58
C GLY A 128 -9.40 -1.80 -4.35
N GLN A 129 -8.94 -3.06 -4.28
CA GLN A 129 -7.98 -3.50 -3.27
C GLN A 129 -6.56 -3.32 -3.75
N ILE A 130 -5.78 -2.59 -2.96
CA ILE A 130 -4.40 -2.27 -3.25
C ILE A 130 -3.48 -2.92 -2.23
N ASP A 131 -2.41 -3.56 -2.71
CA ASP A 131 -1.35 -4.11 -1.86
C ASP A 131 -0.02 -3.35 -2.05
N PRO A 132 0.33 -2.42 -1.15
CA PRO A 132 1.59 -1.70 -1.23
C PRO A 132 2.75 -2.51 -0.61
N PHE A 133 3.90 -2.51 -1.27
CA PHE A 133 5.09 -3.24 -0.84
C PHE A 133 6.17 -2.29 -0.32
N TRP A 134 6.89 -2.66 0.75
CA TRP A 134 7.96 -1.84 1.31
C TRP A 134 9.20 -1.74 0.44
N SER A 135 9.44 -2.77 -0.36
CA SER A 135 10.66 -2.89 -1.14
C SER A 135 10.42 -3.73 -2.39
N GLN A 136 11.35 -3.61 -3.34
CA GLN A 136 11.38 -4.48 -4.50
C GLN A 136 11.49 -5.96 -4.09
N ALA A 137 12.33 -6.29 -3.10
CA ALA A 137 12.49 -7.65 -2.62
C ALA A 137 11.19 -8.26 -2.06
N GLU A 138 10.36 -7.45 -1.39
CA GLU A 138 9.06 -7.89 -0.90
C GLU A 138 8.08 -8.15 -2.05
N ALA A 139 8.04 -7.25 -3.04
CA ALA A 139 7.21 -7.43 -4.23
C ALA A 139 7.63 -8.66 -5.05
N ASP A 140 8.94 -8.85 -5.25
CA ASP A 140 9.52 -10.00 -5.95
C ASP A 140 9.18 -11.32 -5.24
N ALA A 141 9.25 -11.34 -3.90
CA ALA A 141 8.88 -12.50 -3.08
C ALA A 141 7.38 -12.83 -3.17
N ALA A 142 6.52 -11.81 -3.24
CA ALA A 142 5.08 -11.97 -3.43
C ALA A 142 4.72 -12.41 -4.86
N LYS A 143 5.64 -12.26 -5.83
CA LYS A 143 5.43 -12.53 -7.27
C LYS A 143 4.30 -11.70 -7.88
N GLU A 144 4.04 -10.54 -7.30
CA GLU A 144 2.97 -9.64 -7.75
C GLU A 144 3.52 -8.62 -8.76
N PRO A 145 2.92 -8.48 -9.96
CA PRO A 145 3.29 -7.42 -10.88
C PRO A 145 2.87 -6.07 -10.31
N LEU A 146 3.81 -5.14 -10.18
CA LEU A 146 3.52 -3.79 -9.73
C LEU A 146 2.96 -2.93 -10.87
N SER A 147 1.86 -2.24 -10.60
CA SER A 147 1.20 -1.34 -11.55
C SER A 147 1.67 0.11 -11.42
N MET A 148 2.08 0.51 -10.21
CA MET A 148 2.60 1.84 -9.91
C MET A 148 3.75 1.76 -8.91
N TYR A 149 4.60 2.78 -8.96
CA TYR A 149 5.76 2.98 -8.11
C TYR A 149 5.65 4.32 -7.39
N PHE A 150 6.24 4.40 -6.19
CA PHE A 150 6.24 5.63 -5.41
C PHE A 150 7.61 6.25 -5.32
N VAL A 151 7.67 7.55 -5.61
CA VAL A 151 8.89 8.36 -5.49
C VAL A 151 8.67 9.37 -4.38
N PRO A 152 9.61 9.54 -3.44
CA PRO A 152 9.53 10.63 -2.47
C PRO A 152 9.31 11.97 -3.19
N GLN A 153 8.39 12.77 -2.68
CA GLN A 153 8.14 14.09 -3.22
C GLN A 153 7.97 15.17 -2.16
N THR A 154 8.20 16.40 -2.59
CA THR A 154 7.98 17.62 -1.80
C THR A 154 7.10 18.58 -2.59
N ILE A 155 6.03 19.09 -1.97
CA ILE A 155 5.16 20.10 -2.58
C ILE A 155 5.53 21.48 -2.03
N SER A 156 6.30 22.23 -2.81
CA SER A 156 6.90 23.50 -2.35
C SER A 156 5.86 24.57 -1.98
N SER A 157 4.75 24.70 -2.73
CA SER A 157 3.68 25.66 -2.41
C SER A 157 2.93 25.34 -1.11
N LEU A 158 3.08 24.13 -0.58
CA LEU A 158 2.48 23.69 0.67
C LEU A 158 3.55 23.61 1.77
N LYS A 159 4.38 24.65 1.86
CA LYS A 159 5.47 24.75 2.85
C LYS A 159 6.40 23.53 2.84
N ASN A 160 6.74 23.06 1.63
CA ASN A 160 7.56 21.87 1.42
C ASN A 160 6.96 20.59 2.02
N LEU A 161 5.64 20.41 1.88
CA LEU A 161 4.92 19.22 2.35
C LEU A 161 5.54 17.94 1.78
N ARG A 162 6.01 17.05 2.65
CA ARG A 162 6.59 15.75 2.25
C ARG A 162 5.52 14.69 2.01
N SER A 163 5.67 13.97 0.90
CA SER A 163 4.63 13.15 0.27
C SER A 163 5.28 12.06 -0.60
N CYS A 164 4.45 11.24 -1.25
CA CYS A 164 4.85 10.18 -2.19
C CYS A 164 4.13 10.39 -3.52
N LEU A 165 4.90 10.60 -4.58
CA LEU A 165 4.43 10.71 -5.96
C LEU A 165 4.19 9.33 -6.52
N MET A 166 3.06 9.13 -7.19
CA MET A 166 2.75 7.86 -7.86
C MET A 166 2.99 7.95 -9.37
N VAL A 167 3.79 7.02 -9.92
CA VAL A 167 4.14 6.95 -11.35
C VAL A 167 4.15 5.51 -11.87
N SER A 168 3.99 5.30 -13.18
CA SER A 168 4.10 3.96 -13.77
C SER A 168 5.54 3.50 -14.04
N ASP A 169 6.47 4.42 -14.26
CA ASP A 169 7.87 4.07 -14.51
C ASP A 169 8.68 3.94 -13.22
N LYS A 170 9.11 2.71 -12.92
CA LYS A 170 10.02 2.41 -11.80
C LYS A 170 11.37 3.11 -11.93
N GLY A 171 11.78 3.44 -13.15
CA GLY A 171 13.03 4.12 -13.46
C GLY A 171 13.13 5.50 -12.79
N LEU A 172 12.01 6.17 -12.56
CA LEU A 172 12.01 7.49 -11.94
C LEU A 172 12.55 7.46 -10.50
N ALA A 173 12.22 6.43 -9.72
CA ALA A 173 12.75 6.24 -8.37
C ALA A 173 14.27 6.01 -8.35
N THR A 174 14.83 5.51 -9.46
CA THR A 174 16.29 5.38 -9.63
C THR A 174 16.91 6.69 -10.12
N LEU A 175 16.16 7.49 -10.88
CA LEU A 175 16.61 8.76 -11.45
C LEU A 175 16.64 9.89 -10.41
N CYS A 176 15.70 9.88 -9.46
CA CYS A 176 15.49 10.93 -8.47
C CYS A 176 15.45 10.34 -7.07
N ASP A 177 16.24 10.89 -6.14
CA ASP A 177 16.10 10.59 -4.71
C ASP A 177 14.81 11.23 -4.16
N ASN A 178 14.44 12.39 -4.71
CA ASN A 178 13.21 13.12 -4.40
C ASN A 178 12.75 13.94 -5.61
N VAL A 179 11.44 14.12 -5.74
CA VAL A 179 10.83 15.03 -6.72
C VAL A 179 10.25 16.24 -6.01
N VAL A 180 10.69 17.43 -6.39
CA VAL A 180 10.11 18.69 -5.89
C VAL A 180 9.07 19.17 -6.90
N ARG A 181 7.79 19.08 -6.56
CA ARG A 181 6.69 19.65 -7.34
C ARG A 181 6.32 21.02 -6.81
N LYS A 182 5.91 21.91 -7.71
CA LYS A 182 5.45 23.25 -7.32
C LYS A 182 4.17 23.19 -6.50
N ALA A 183 3.18 22.42 -6.96
CA ALA A 183 1.84 22.37 -6.37
C ALA A 183 1.15 21.03 -6.66
N LEU A 184 0.11 20.73 -5.89
CA LEU A 184 -0.89 19.71 -6.24
C LEU A 184 -1.73 20.26 -7.41
N SER A 185 -1.88 19.48 -8.47
CA SER A 185 -2.57 19.85 -9.70
C SER A 185 -2.82 18.61 -10.55
N SER A 186 -4.09 18.32 -10.85
CA SER A 186 -4.48 17.24 -11.75
C SER A 186 -3.92 17.40 -13.18
N ALA A 187 -3.69 18.63 -13.63
CA ALA A 187 -3.04 18.92 -14.91
C ALA A 187 -1.49 18.83 -14.85
N GLY A 188 -0.95 18.48 -13.68
CA GLY A 188 0.48 18.54 -13.40
C GLY A 188 0.96 19.92 -12.98
N SER A 189 2.19 19.95 -12.48
CA SER A 189 2.86 21.16 -12.01
C SER A 189 4.33 21.16 -12.43
N ALA A 190 4.95 22.34 -12.52
CA ALA A 190 6.40 22.42 -12.68
C ALA A 190 7.09 21.59 -11.59
N ALA A 191 8.04 20.75 -12.01
CA ALA A 191 8.67 19.78 -11.14
C ALA A 191 10.19 19.72 -11.37
N THR A 192 10.91 19.24 -10.38
CA THR A 192 12.36 19.10 -10.42
C THR A 192 12.76 17.80 -9.76
N CYS A 193 13.59 17.03 -10.47
CA CYS A 193 14.22 15.82 -9.98
C CYS A 193 15.47 16.19 -9.19
N VAL A 194 15.57 15.74 -7.95
CA VAL A 194 16.73 15.93 -7.09
C VAL A 194 17.44 14.59 -6.92
N LYS A 195 18.74 14.56 -7.20
CA LYS A 195 19.62 13.40 -6.97
C LYS A 195 20.94 13.85 -6.38
N GLY A 196 21.17 13.52 -5.11
CA GLY A 196 22.23 14.14 -4.30
C GLY A 196 22.11 15.67 -4.32
N SER A 197 23.18 16.35 -4.73
CA SER A 197 23.19 17.81 -4.90
C SER A 197 22.69 18.28 -6.27
N LYS A 198 22.43 17.37 -7.22
CA LYS A 198 22.01 17.73 -8.57
C LYS A 198 20.50 17.94 -8.64
N SER A 199 20.12 19.05 -9.26
CA SER A 199 18.75 19.45 -9.50
C SER A 199 18.49 19.53 -11.00
N THR A 200 17.53 18.75 -11.51
CA THR A 200 17.23 18.64 -12.95
C THR A 200 15.74 18.88 -13.18
N PRO A 201 15.33 19.94 -13.90
CA PRO A 201 13.92 20.22 -14.12
C PRO A 201 13.27 19.17 -15.03
N PHE A 202 11.97 18.92 -14.83
CA PHE A 202 11.19 18.16 -15.80
C PHE A 202 10.85 19.05 -17.02
N ALA A 203 10.89 18.47 -18.21
CA ALA A 203 10.60 19.19 -19.46
C ALA A 203 9.12 19.56 -19.61
N LYS A 204 8.23 18.82 -18.94
CA LYS A 204 6.78 19.06 -18.91
C LYS A 204 6.29 19.08 -17.45
N PRO A 205 5.14 19.72 -17.18
CA PRO A 205 4.48 19.59 -15.89
C PRO A 205 4.28 18.12 -15.53
N LEU A 206 4.59 17.77 -14.29
CA LEU A 206 4.44 16.43 -13.75
C LEU A 206 3.19 16.38 -12.89
N SER A 207 2.28 15.45 -13.19
CA SER A 207 1.10 15.15 -12.37
C SER A 207 1.37 13.95 -11.47
N ASP A 208 0.51 13.78 -10.46
CA ASP A 208 0.41 12.49 -9.79
C ASP A 208 -0.27 11.47 -10.71
N ASN A 209 -0.10 10.17 -10.45
CA ASN A 209 -0.57 9.07 -11.31
C ASN A 209 -0.06 9.21 -12.76
N ASP A 210 1.15 9.74 -12.95
CA ASP A 210 1.70 9.97 -14.28
C ASP A 210 2.04 8.63 -14.96
N ARG A 211 1.58 8.49 -16.21
CA ARG A 211 1.60 7.24 -16.98
C ARG A 211 2.77 7.16 -17.96
N CYS A 212 3.87 7.84 -17.66
CA CYS A 212 5.06 7.74 -18.48
C CYS A 212 5.60 6.29 -18.54
N ALA A 213 5.95 5.83 -19.73
CA ALA A 213 6.58 4.53 -19.92
C ALA A 213 8.03 4.54 -19.41
N HIS A 214 8.78 5.59 -19.71
CA HIS A 214 10.17 5.70 -19.29
C HIS A 214 10.66 7.14 -19.11
N TYR A 215 11.21 7.45 -17.94
CA TYR A 215 11.87 8.72 -17.65
C TYR A 215 13.37 8.65 -17.87
N LYS A 216 13.92 9.65 -18.57
CA LYS A 216 15.38 9.84 -18.67
C LYS A 216 15.77 11.30 -18.73
N ILE A 217 17.07 11.57 -18.56
CA ILE A 217 17.61 12.91 -18.74
C ILE A 217 18.02 13.13 -20.19
N VAL A 218 17.47 14.16 -20.83
CA VAL A 218 17.84 14.64 -22.17
C VAL A 218 18.02 16.15 -22.09
N ASN A 219 19.11 16.68 -22.62
CA ASN A 219 19.40 18.12 -22.63
C ASN A 219 19.22 18.79 -21.26
N ASN A 220 19.71 18.15 -20.20
CA ASN A 220 19.58 18.60 -18.80
C ASN A 220 18.14 18.76 -18.30
N GLN A 221 17.20 18.02 -18.88
CA GLN A 221 15.82 17.94 -18.41
C GLN A 221 15.41 16.49 -18.24
N VAL A 222 14.54 16.22 -17.26
CA VAL A 222 13.86 14.93 -17.16
C VAL A 222 12.72 14.92 -18.17
N VAL A 223 12.75 13.95 -19.09
CA VAL A 223 11.80 13.83 -20.20
C VAL A 223 11.13 12.47 -20.10
N CYS A 224 9.81 12.47 -20.28
CA CYS A 224 9.06 11.25 -20.50
C CYS A 224 9.22 10.77 -21.94
N GLN A 225 9.56 9.49 -22.10
CA GLN A 225 9.65 8.81 -23.38
C GLN A 225 8.55 7.76 -23.54
N PRO A 226 8.10 7.52 -24.79
CA PRO A 226 7.29 6.36 -25.12
C PRO A 226 8.02 5.04 -24.82
#